data_AF-A0A9D7J3W4-F1
#
_entry.id   AF-A0A9D7J3W4-F1
#
_cell.length_a   1.000
_cell.length_b   1.000
_cell.length_c   1.000
_cell.angle_alpha   90.00
_cell.angle_beta   90.00
_cell.angle_gamma   90.00
#
_symmetry.space_group_name_H-M   'P 1'
#
loop_
_entity.id
_entity.type
_entity.pdbx_description
1 polymer ?
#
loop_
_entity_poly.entity_id
_entity_poly.type
_entity_poly.pdbx_seq_one_letter_code
_entity_poly.pdbx_strand_id
1 'polypeptide(L)'
;MSCPQIFDRPGTYGDAHSFVLPHQSVVDEERREAAYRIAAGMLQNSLDWAQGGHIPAYKDVVNSPEYKAIKPQSDYADAMENPVFDPQAWFTGSGSTFQGTFGVPIEEAWLNSADPGKTAQQLKDILNAALQTQPPA
;
A
#
# COMPACT_ATOMS: atom_id res chain seq x y z
N MET A 1 -6.05 -10.71 11.79
CA MET A 1 -5.47 -10.40 13.09
C MET A 1 -4.59 -9.20 12.86
N SER A 2 -5.11 -8.04 13.23
CA SER A 2 -4.39 -6.78 13.21
C SER A 2 -3.09 -6.84 14.03
N CYS A 3 -2.10 -6.05 13.61
CA CYS A 3 -0.84 -5.91 14.32
C CYS A 3 -1.11 -5.31 15.73
N PRO A 4 -0.49 -5.81 16.81
CA PRO A 4 -0.63 -5.20 18.13
C PRO A 4 -0.24 -3.73 18.12
N GLN A 5 -1.00 -2.89 18.82
CA GLN A 5 -0.64 -1.49 19.03
C GLN A 5 0.56 -1.40 19.98
N ILE A 6 1.67 -0.82 19.51
CA ILE A 6 2.94 -0.72 20.28
C ILE A 6 3.12 0.68 20.92
N PHE A 7 2.36 1.69 20.49
CA PHE A 7 2.42 3.08 21.00
C PHE A 7 1.01 3.69 21.20
N ASP A 8 0.86 5.00 21.13
CA ASP A 8 -0.40 5.71 21.41
C ASP A 8 -1.47 5.55 20.34
N ARG A 9 -1.12 5.09 19.13
CA ARG A 9 -2.03 4.95 17.99
C ARG A 9 -1.91 3.58 17.35
N PRO A 10 -3.03 2.91 17.00
CA PRO A 10 -3.00 1.72 16.18
C PRO A 10 -2.52 2.09 14.77
N GLY A 11 -1.82 1.15 14.11
CA GLY A 11 -1.36 1.34 12.75
C GLY A 11 -0.93 0.02 12.15
N THR A 12 -1.42 -0.26 10.95
CA THR A 12 -0.99 -1.40 10.13
C THR A 12 -0.46 -0.85 8.81
N TYR A 13 0.72 -1.26 8.38
CA TYR A 13 1.22 -0.87 7.06
C TYR A 13 0.23 -1.31 5.98
N GLY A 14 -0.15 -0.38 5.10
CA GLY A 14 -1.09 -0.61 4.02
C GLY A 14 -0.45 -0.37 2.67
N ASP A 15 -0.76 -1.25 1.71
CA ASP A 15 -0.50 -1.07 0.28
C ASP A 15 -1.77 -1.38 -0.52
N ALA A 16 -1.91 -0.79 -1.69
CA ALA A 16 -3.09 -0.94 -2.54
C ALA A 16 -2.74 -0.99 -4.02
N HIS A 17 -3.45 -1.86 -4.75
CA HIS A 17 -3.41 -1.88 -6.20
C HIS A 17 -4.49 -0.95 -6.76
N SER A 18 -4.12 -0.14 -7.74
CA SER A 18 -5.03 0.84 -8.35
C SER A 18 -5.07 0.68 -9.86
N PHE A 19 -6.28 0.72 -10.43
CA PHE A 19 -6.43 0.90 -11.86
C PHE A 19 -6.18 2.37 -12.21
N VAL A 20 -5.35 2.61 -13.22
CA VAL A 20 -5.03 3.95 -13.72
C VAL A 20 -5.47 4.03 -15.17
N LEU A 21 -6.22 5.07 -15.51
CA LEU A 21 -6.46 5.44 -16.91
C LEU A 21 -5.38 6.47 -17.30
N PRO A 22 -4.41 6.12 -18.16
CA PRO A 22 -3.37 7.05 -18.57
C PRO A 22 -3.97 8.24 -19.32
N HIS A 23 -3.28 9.38 -19.29
CA HIS A 23 -3.67 10.55 -20.07
C HIS A 23 -3.79 10.20 -21.57
N GLN A 24 -4.90 10.58 -22.18
CA GLN A 24 -5.20 10.35 -23.59
C GLN A 24 -5.07 11.68 -24.35
N SER A 25 -4.21 11.74 -25.36
CA SER A 25 -4.07 12.93 -26.21
C SER A 25 -5.32 13.23 -27.03
N VAL A 26 -6.08 12.20 -27.38
CA VAL A 26 -7.40 12.27 -27.99
C VAL A 26 -8.30 11.27 -27.27
N VAL A 27 -9.45 11.73 -26.80
CA VAL A 27 -10.40 10.92 -26.04
C VAL A 27 -11.40 10.27 -26.98
N ASP A 28 -11.57 8.96 -26.83
CA ASP A 28 -12.70 8.20 -27.34
C ASP A 28 -13.61 7.88 -26.15
N GLU A 29 -14.78 8.51 -26.10
CA GLU A 29 -15.69 8.39 -24.96
C GLU A 29 -16.28 6.98 -24.81
N GLU A 30 -16.50 6.27 -25.93
CA GLU A 30 -17.02 4.89 -25.88
C GLU A 30 -15.98 3.95 -25.27
N ARG A 31 -14.71 4.10 -25.67
CA ARG A 31 -13.61 3.31 -25.09
C ARG A 31 -13.36 3.65 -23.63
N ARG A 32 -13.48 4.92 -23.26
CA ARG A 32 -13.30 5.37 -21.87
C ARG A 32 -14.39 4.78 -20.97
N GLU A 33 -15.64 4.85 -21.40
CA GLU A 33 -16.76 4.23 -20.70
C GLU A 33 -16.57 2.71 -20.57
N ALA A 34 -16.11 2.04 -21.62
CA ALA A 34 -15.78 0.62 -21.55
C ALA A 34 -14.67 0.31 -20.54
N ALA A 35 -13.62 1.14 -20.46
CA ALA A 35 -12.55 0.99 -19.48
C ALA A 35 -13.08 1.12 -18.03
N TYR A 36 -13.98 2.09 -17.78
CA TYR A 36 -14.63 2.24 -16.48
C TYR A 36 -15.50 1.05 -16.11
N ARG A 37 -16.25 0.50 -17.08
CA ARG A 37 -17.05 -0.72 -16.87
C ARG A 37 -16.19 -1.93 -16.52
N ILE A 38 -15.03 -2.07 -17.15
CA ILE A 38 -14.08 -3.14 -16.82
C ILE A 38 -13.58 -2.96 -15.38
N ALA A 39 -13.10 -1.76 -15.02
CA ALA A 39 -12.59 -1.50 -13.67
C ALA A 39 -13.67 -1.75 -12.60
N ALA A 40 -14.89 -1.24 -12.82
CA ALA A 40 -16.03 -1.47 -11.92
C ALA A 40 -16.39 -2.96 -11.82
N GLY A 41 -16.42 -3.66 -12.96
CA GLY A 41 -16.69 -5.10 -13.01
C GLY A 41 -15.64 -5.91 -12.24
N MET A 42 -14.36 -5.59 -12.37
CA MET A 42 -13.30 -6.26 -11.61
C MET A 42 -13.41 -6.01 -10.10
N LEU A 43 -13.76 -4.78 -9.69
CA LEU A 43 -13.98 -4.46 -8.27
C LEU A 43 -15.18 -5.21 -7.69
N GLN A 44 -16.28 -5.29 -8.44
CA GLN A 44 -17.49 -6.00 -8.02
C GLN A 44 -17.32 -7.52 -8.00
N ASN A 45 -16.44 -8.07 -8.85
CA ASN A 45 -16.18 -9.51 -8.97
C ASN A 45 -14.79 -9.89 -8.41
N SER A 46 -14.44 -9.36 -7.25
CA SER A 46 -13.09 -9.47 -6.67
C SER A 46 -12.90 -10.62 -5.66
N LEU A 47 -13.81 -11.61 -5.63
CA LEU A 47 -13.63 -12.80 -4.77
C LEU A 47 -12.45 -13.66 -5.19
N ASP A 48 -12.18 -13.80 -6.49
CA ASP A 48 -11.00 -14.52 -6.99
C ASP A 48 -9.70 -13.81 -6.60
N TRP A 49 -9.72 -12.47 -6.62
CA TRP A 49 -8.61 -11.66 -6.09
C TRP A 49 -8.40 -11.89 -4.60
N ALA A 50 -9.49 -12.05 -3.84
CA ALA A 50 -9.41 -12.41 -2.43
C ALA A 50 -8.79 -13.80 -2.21
N GLN A 51 -9.10 -14.80 -3.04
CA GLN A 51 -8.47 -16.13 -2.94
C GLN A 51 -6.94 -16.07 -3.14
N GLY A 52 -6.44 -15.06 -3.86
CA GLY A 52 -5.02 -14.78 -4.03
C GLY A 52 -4.31 -14.19 -2.79
N GLY A 53 -5.04 -13.86 -1.72
CA GLY A 53 -4.45 -13.25 -0.52
C GLY A 53 -4.60 -11.74 -0.40
N HIS A 54 -5.51 -11.14 -1.15
CA HIS A 54 -5.79 -9.72 -1.04
C HIS A 54 -7.11 -9.45 -0.33
N ILE A 55 -7.23 -8.27 0.27
CA ILE A 55 -8.52 -7.79 0.76
C ILE A 55 -9.15 -6.95 -0.36
N PRO A 56 -10.37 -7.28 -0.83
CA PRO A 56 -11.07 -6.48 -1.81
C PRO A 56 -11.29 -5.03 -1.35
N ALA A 57 -11.14 -4.07 -2.26
CA ALA A 57 -11.43 -2.67 -1.98
C ALA A 57 -12.94 -2.35 -1.95
N TYR A 58 -13.76 -3.18 -2.62
CA TYR A 58 -15.20 -2.95 -2.71
C TYR A 58 -15.92 -3.51 -1.47
N LYS A 59 -16.49 -2.62 -0.65
CA LYS A 59 -17.07 -2.97 0.66
C LYS A 59 -18.16 -4.03 0.60
N ASP A 60 -18.98 -4.03 -0.44
CA ASP A 60 -20.05 -5.03 -0.57
C ASP A 60 -19.47 -6.45 -0.69
N VAL A 61 -18.35 -6.60 -1.40
CA VAL A 61 -17.63 -7.89 -1.50
C VAL A 61 -17.05 -8.27 -0.14
N VAL A 62 -16.38 -7.34 0.56
CA VAL A 62 -15.81 -7.60 1.90
C VAL A 62 -16.89 -7.98 2.93
N ASN A 63 -18.08 -7.39 2.82
CA ASN A 63 -19.17 -7.66 3.74
C ASN A 63 -19.95 -8.94 3.42
N SER A 64 -19.74 -9.51 2.23
CA SER A 64 -20.45 -10.69 1.74
C SER A 64 -20.16 -11.95 2.59
N PRO A 65 -21.14 -12.88 2.71
CA PRO A 65 -20.91 -14.19 3.30
C PRO A 65 -19.79 -14.97 2.61
N GLU A 66 -19.69 -14.85 1.28
CA GLU A 66 -18.72 -15.52 0.44
C GLU A 66 -17.29 -15.11 0.82
N TYR A 67 -17.00 -13.82 0.93
CA TYR A 67 -15.69 -13.34 1.37
C TYR A 67 -15.37 -13.76 2.81
N LYS A 68 -16.34 -13.68 3.72
CA LYS A 68 -16.16 -14.08 5.13
C LYS A 68 -15.83 -15.57 5.31
N ALA A 69 -16.16 -16.40 4.31
CA ALA A 69 -15.81 -17.81 4.28
C ALA A 69 -14.37 -18.07 3.75
N ILE A 70 -13.73 -17.10 3.10
CA ILE A 70 -12.36 -17.24 2.58
C ILE A 70 -11.36 -17.08 3.73
N LYS A 71 -10.61 -18.13 4.01
CA LYS A 71 -9.59 -18.19 5.08
C LYS A 71 -8.20 -18.41 4.48
N PRO A 72 -7.16 -17.72 4.99
CA PRO A 72 -7.17 -16.80 6.13
C PRO A 72 -7.60 -15.35 5.78
N GLN A 73 -8.03 -15.05 4.56
CA GLN A 73 -8.18 -13.67 4.09
C GLN A 73 -9.16 -12.82 4.87
N SER A 74 -10.32 -13.37 5.19
CA SER A 74 -11.27 -12.69 6.06
C SER A 74 -10.78 -12.52 7.49
N ASP A 75 -9.83 -13.33 7.97
CA ASP A 75 -9.33 -13.25 9.35
C ASP A 75 -8.48 -12.01 9.61
N TYR A 76 -7.92 -11.39 8.56
CA TYR A 76 -7.13 -10.16 8.68
C TYR A 76 -7.74 -8.95 7.98
N ALA A 77 -9.02 -9.03 7.58
CA ALA A 77 -9.72 -7.89 6.98
C ALA A 77 -9.73 -6.63 7.89
N ASP A 78 -9.60 -6.83 9.21
CA ASP A 78 -9.47 -5.78 10.23
C ASP A 78 -8.21 -4.92 10.08
N ALA A 79 -7.19 -5.40 9.36
CA ALA A 79 -6.00 -4.62 9.03
C ALA A 79 -6.33 -3.31 8.28
N MET A 80 -7.45 -3.27 7.55
CA MET A 80 -7.90 -2.07 6.82
C MET A 80 -8.56 -1.01 7.70
N GLU A 81 -8.77 -1.27 9.00
CA GLU A 81 -9.39 -0.26 9.88
C GLU A 81 -8.44 0.89 10.19
N ASN A 82 -7.12 0.62 10.25
CA ASN A 82 -6.09 1.60 10.58
C ASN A 82 -4.88 1.51 9.62
N PRO A 83 -5.08 1.64 8.30
CA PRO A 83 -4.00 1.52 7.33
C PRO A 83 -3.11 2.75 7.37
N VAL A 84 -1.80 2.54 7.38
CA VAL A 84 -0.77 3.55 7.24
C VAL A 84 -0.07 3.31 5.92
N PHE A 85 -0.30 4.20 4.96
CA PHE A 85 0.36 4.17 3.65
C PHE A 85 1.69 4.92 3.72
N ASP A 86 2.57 4.62 2.76
CA ASP A 86 3.75 5.44 2.52
C ASP A 86 3.34 6.90 2.26
N PRO A 87 4.13 7.89 2.72
CA PRO A 87 3.81 9.30 2.50
C PRO A 87 3.79 9.60 1.00
N GLN A 88 2.94 10.53 0.56
CA GLN A 88 2.90 10.95 -0.84
C GLN A 88 4.14 11.76 -1.21
N ALA A 89 5.13 11.12 -1.81
CA ALA A 89 6.34 11.75 -2.32
C ALA A 89 6.80 11.04 -3.61
N TRP A 90 7.57 11.74 -4.44
CA TRP A 90 8.01 11.20 -5.74
C TRP A 90 8.91 9.96 -5.61
N PHE A 91 9.57 9.80 -4.46
CA PHE A 91 10.52 8.72 -4.18
C PHE A 91 9.94 7.60 -3.33
N THR A 92 8.64 7.62 -2.99
CA THR A 92 7.99 6.65 -2.10
C THR A 92 6.95 5.80 -2.85
N GLY A 93 6.36 4.83 -2.13
CA GLY A 93 5.29 3.97 -2.65
C GLY A 93 5.81 2.67 -3.27
N SER A 94 4.86 1.80 -3.63
CA SER A 94 5.12 0.48 -4.18
C SER A 94 5.92 0.58 -5.49
N GLY A 95 7.00 -0.19 -5.60
CA GLY A 95 7.93 -0.16 -6.73
C GLY A 95 9.01 0.94 -6.68
N SER A 96 9.01 1.81 -5.67
CA SER A 96 10.10 2.77 -5.44
C SER A 96 11.32 2.12 -4.78
N THR A 97 12.46 2.82 -4.77
CA THR A 97 13.66 2.41 -4.02
C THR A 97 13.57 2.78 -2.54
N PHE A 98 12.46 3.38 -2.09
CA PHE A 98 12.28 3.86 -0.72
C PHE A 98 12.53 2.77 0.30
N GLN A 99 11.76 1.68 0.23
CA GLN A 99 11.82 0.59 1.21
C GLN A 99 13.22 -0.04 1.28
N GLY A 100 13.90 -0.20 0.13
CA GLY A 100 15.27 -0.71 0.11
C GLY A 100 16.26 0.25 0.76
N THR A 101 16.15 1.56 0.49
CA THR A 101 17.06 2.57 1.06
C THR A 101 16.81 2.78 2.55
N PHE A 102 15.54 2.80 2.96
CA PHE A 102 15.12 2.95 4.35
C PHE A 102 15.33 1.70 5.20
N GLY A 103 15.25 0.52 4.58
CA GLY A 103 15.40 -0.77 5.25
C GLY A 103 16.83 -1.02 5.74
N VAL A 104 17.84 -0.60 4.99
CA VAL A 104 19.25 -0.88 5.33
C VAL A 104 19.65 -0.40 6.74
N PRO A 105 19.43 0.87 7.15
CA PRO A 105 19.74 1.30 8.51
C PRO A 105 18.93 0.57 9.60
N ILE A 106 17.69 0.16 9.29
CA ILE A 106 16.83 -0.59 10.22
C ILE A 106 17.37 -2.00 10.41
N GLU A 107 17.76 -2.67 9.32
CA GLU A 107 18.40 -3.98 9.35
C GLU A 107 19.73 -3.94 10.11
N GLU A 108 20.55 -2.91 9.91
CA GLU A 108 21.79 -2.71 10.67
C GLU A 108 21.53 -2.53 12.17
N ALA A 109 20.50 -1.75 12.54
CA ALA A 109 20.10 -1.60 13.93
C ALA A 109 19.66 -2.93 14.56
N TRP A 110 18.86 -3.71 13.83
CA TRP A 110 18.35 -5.00 14.30
C TRP A 110 19.44 -6.07 14.39
N LEU A 111 20.29 -6.19 13.38
CA LEU A 111 21.28 -7.27 13.30
C LEU A 111 22.56 -6.97 14.07
N ASN A 112 23.00 -5.72 14.10
CA ASN A 112 24.29 -5.33 14.67
C ASN A 112 24.18 -4.54 15.98
N SER A 113 22.97 -4.44 16.56
CA SER A 113 22.71 -3.63 17.76
C SER A 113 23.21 -2.18 17.61
N ALA A 114 23.05 -1.60 16.42
CA ALA A 114 23.42 -0.20 16.19
C ALA A 114 22.61 0.71 17.13
N ASP A 115 23.21 1.85 17.50
CA ASP A 115 22.55 2.81 18.39
C ASP A 115 21.26 3.35 17.75
N PRO A 116 20.08 3.19 18.40
CA PRO A 116 18.81 3.63 17.83
C PRO A 116 18.77 5.13 17.50
N GLY A 117 19.48 5.97 18.27
CA GLY A 117 19.58 7.40 18.02
C GLY A 117 20.33 7.71 16.72
N LYS A 118 21.45 7.02 16.48
CA LYS A 118 22.20 7.11 15.23
C LYS A 118 21.39 6.60 14.04
N THR A 119 20.71 5.46 14.19
CA THR A 119 19.81 4.94 13.14
C THR A 119 18.72 5.95 12.81
N ALA A 120 18.06 6.53 13.82
CA ALA A 120 17.05 7.55 13.60
C ALA A 120 17.62 8.80 12.88
N GLN A 121 18.87 9.18 13.16
CA GLN A 121 19.52 10.27 12.44
C GLN A 121 19.81 9.91 10.98
N GLN A 122 20.34 8.72 10.70
CA GLN A 122 20.57 8.24 9.33
C GLN A 122 19.28 8.22 8.50
N LEU A 123 18.17 7.75 9.08
CA LEU A 123 16.87 7.76 8.42
C LEU A 123 16.41 9.19 8.07
N LYS A 124 16.64 10.16 8.96
CA LYS A 124 16.36 11.58 8.67
C LYS A 124 17.22 12.13 7.55
N ASP A 125 18.50 11.77 7.53
CA ASP A 125 19.45 12.24 6.52
C ASP A 125 19.05 11.70 5.13
N ILE A 126 18.62 10.43 5.03
CA ILE A 126 18.08 9.84 3.80
C ILE A 126 16.85 10.62 3.31
N LEU A 127 15.88 10.92 4.19
CA LEU A 127 14.70 11.70 3.82
C LEU A 127 15.05 13.10 3.34
N ASN A 128 15.93 13.80 4.06
CA ASN A 128 16.33 15.15 3.73
C ASN A 128 17.01 15.20 2.35
N ALA A 129 17.88 14.23 2.06
CA ALA A 129 18.52 14.11 0.75
C ALA A 129 17.49 13.87 -0.38
N ALA A 130 16.53 12.97 -0.15
CA ALA A 130 15.48 12.68 -1.12
C ALA A 130 14.56 13.90 -1.37
N LEU A 131 14.20 14.65 -0.31
CA LEU A 131 13.38 15.86 -0.40
C LEU A 131 14.10 17.02 -1.12
N GLN A 132 15.43 17.07 -1.08
CA GLN A 132 16.23 18.08 -1.78
C GLN A 132 16.49 17.72 -3.25
N THR A 133 16.17 16.48 -3.66
CA THR A 133 16.38 16.01 -5.02
C THR A 133 15.15 16.31 -5.87
N GLN A 134 15.38 16.81 -7.08
CA GLN A 134 14.30 17.15 -8.00
C GLN A 134 13.61 15.86 -8.50
N PRO A 135 12.26 15.81 -8.53
CA PRO A 135 11.54 14.67 -9.10
C PRO A 135 11.95 14.44 -10.56
N PRO A 136 11.99 13.17 -11.02
CA PRO A 136 12.18 12.88 -12.44
C PRO A 136 11.07 13.54 -13.28
N ALA A 137 11.42 13.93 -14.51
CA ALA A 137 10.51 14.57 -15.47
C ALA A 137 9.48 13.59 -16.05
#